data_AF-A0A383C938-F1
#
_entry.id   AF-A0A383C938-F1
#
_cell.length_a   1.000
_cell.length_b   1.000
_cell.length_c   1.000
_cell.angle_alpha   90.00
_cell.angle_beta   90.00
_cell.angle_gamma   90.00
#
_symmetry.space_group_name_H-M   'P 1'
#
loop_
_entity.id
_entity.type
_entity.pdbx_description
1 polymer ?
#
loop_
_entity_poly.entity_id
_entity_poly.type
_entity_poly.pdbx_seq_one_letter_code
_entity_poly.pdbx_strand_id
1 'polypeptide(L)'
;DADFVATGQIGMMISGSGIAIDAVVADFISGATESMVLERSHREMLIVEGQGTIVHPMYSGVSLGLLHGAAPQALVLCHQPGRDLMRNAPVRIPSYADLIHLHEEISRPLFPTQVIAISLNCSGMTMEGARRSVDEVRQETGLPVTDCIKFGCDPIIEALEPFRT
;
A
#
# COMPACT_ATOMS: atom_id res chain seq x y z
N ASP A 1 10.64 13.29 -11.88
CA ASP A 1 10.95 13.39 -10.44
C ASP A 1 9.88 12.64 -9.63
N ALA A 2 10.11 12.36 -8.34
CA ALA A 2 9.14 11.64 -7.50
C ALA A 2 8.94 12.36 -6.16
N ASP A 3 7.74 12.30 -5.61
CA ASP A 3 7.40 12.92 -4.32
C ASP A 3 6.64 11.94 -3.41
N PHE A 4 6.82 12.10 -2.10
CA PHE A 4 6.19 11.27 -1.08
C PHE A 4 4.99 12.00 -0.47
N VAL A 5 3.82 11.38 -0.52
CA VAL A 5 2.59 11.94 0.05
C VAL A 5 2.33 11.27 1.40
N ALA A 6 2.70 11.98 2.46
CA ALA A 6 2.49 11.53 3.82
C ALA A 6 1.01 11.60 4.22
N THR A 7 0.51 10.51 4.78
CA THR A 7 -0.90 10.35 5.18
C THR A 7 -1.05 10.02 6.66
N GLY A 8 0.06 9.85 7.38
CA GLY A 8 0.11 9.63 8.81
C GLY A 8 1.00 10.64 9.52
N GLN A 9 0.80 10.77 10.83
CA GLN A 9 1.58 11.68 11.69
C GLN A 9 3.10 11.47 11.57
N ILE A 10 3.57 10.22 11.41
CA ILE A 10 5.00 9.91 11.26
C ILE A 10 5.52 10.40 9.91
N GLY A 11 4.81 10.09 8.82
CA GLY A 11 5.15 10.58 7.49
C GLY A 11 5.21 12.11 7.44
N MET A 12 4.28 12.79 8.13
CA MET A 12 4.26 14.25 8.21
C MET A 12 5.49 14.82 8.92
N MET A 13 5.89 14.22 10.04
CA MET A 13 7.09 14.65 10.77
C MET A 13 8.37 14.45 9.96
N ILE A 14 8.42 13.43 9.09
CA ILE A 14 9.58 13.13 8.23
C ILE A 14 9.61 14.06 7.01
N SER A 15 8.48 14.23 6.32
CA SER A 15 8.41 14.97 5.05
C SER A 15 8.18 16.47 5.23
N GLY A 16 7.76 16.91 6.41
CA GLY A 16 7.39 18.31 6.69
C GLY A 16 6.06 18.75 6.08
N SER A 17 5.30 17.83 5.46
CA SER A 17 3.97 18.12 4.88
C SER A 17 3.06 16.88 4.92
N GLY A 18 1.81 17.02 4.51
CA GLY A 18 0.83 15.92 4.48
C GLY A 18 -0.30 16.07 5.49
N ILE A 19 -1.16 15.06 5.58
CA ILE A 19 -2.37 15.07 6.41
C ILE A 19 -2.48 13.73 7.13
N ALA A 20 -2.66 13.74 8.45
CA ALA A 20 -3.00 12.55 9.22
C ALA A 20 -4.46 12.18 8.96
N ILE A 21 -4.70 11.30 7.98
CA ILE A 21 -6.06 11.02 7.49
C ILE A 21 -6.92 10.23 8.48
N ASP A 22 -6.31 9.61 9.49
CA ASP A 22 -7.02 8.95 10.60
C ASP A 22 -7.70 9.95 11.55
N ALA A 23 -7.29 11.22 11.52
CA ALA A 23 -7.89 12.31 12.27
C ALA A 23 -8.89 13.14 11.43
N VAL A 24 -9.08 12.80 10.16
CA VAL A 24 -10.03 13.47 9.27
C VAL A 24 -11.44 12.90 9.47
N VAL A 25 -12.44 13.77 9.56
CA VAL A 25 -13.85 13.34 9.66
C VAL A 25 -14.21 12.54 8.42
N ALA A 26 -14.91 11.41 8.60
CA ALA A 26 -15.12 10.38 7.58
C ALA A 26 -15.51 10.91 6.19
N ASP A 27 -16.45 11.84 6.12
CA ASP A 27 -16.94 12.43 4.86
C ASP A 27 -15.86 13.17 4.05
N PHE A 28 -14.74 13.54 4.67
CA PHE A 28 -13.66 14.32 4.05
C PHE A 28 -12.37 13.54 3.83
N ILE A 29 -12.29 12.25 4.17
CA ILE A 29 -11.04 11.46 4.04
C ILE A 29 -10.58 11.41 2.58
N SER A 30 -11.50 11.12 1.65
CA SER A 30 -11.19 11.06 0.22
C SER A 30 -10.84 12.45 -0.32
N GLY A 31 -11.58 13.49 0.03
CA GLY A 31 -11.29 14.87 -0.40
C GLY A 31 -9.97 15.42 0.14
N ALA A 32 -9.60 15.08 1.38
CA ALA A 32 -8.30 15.44 1.95
C ALA A 32 -7.15 14.74 1.20
N THR A 33 -7.35 13.46 0.86
CA THR A 33 -6.38 12.70 0.06
C THR A 33 -6.25 13.26 -1.35
N GLU A 34 -7.38 13.53 -2.02
CA GLU A 34 -7.43 14.13 -3.36
C GLU A 34 -6.69 15.47 -3.38
N SER A 35 -6.91 16.35 -2.40
CA SER A 35 -6.19 17.62 -2.29
C SER A 35 -4.67 17.43 -2.26
N MET A 36 -4.17 16.48 -1.46
CA MET A 36 -2.74 16.20 -1.38
C MET A 36 -2.16 15.72 -2.72
N VAL A 37 -2.91 14.90 -3.46
CA VAL A 37 -2.52 14.39 -4.78
C VAL A 37 -2.53 15.52 -5.81
N LEU A 38 -3.60 16.32 -5.88
CA LEU A 38 -3.76 17.39 -6.87
C LEU A 38 -2.74 18.51 -6.68
N GLU A 39 -2.40 18.87 -5.44
CA GLU A 39 -1.33 19.83 -5.12
C GLU A 39 0.02 19.43 -5.72
N ARG A 40 0.25 18.12 -5.88
CA ARG A 40 1.51 17.53 -6.36
C ARG A 40 1.38 16.94 -7.77
N SER A 41 0.30 17.23 -8.48
CA SER A 41 0.03 16.72 -9.84
C SER A 41 1.06 17.13 -10.90
N HIS A 42 1.94 18.09 -10.58
CA HIS A 42 3.06 18.51 -11.42
C HIS A 42 4.29 17.58 -11.33
N ARG A 43 4.28 16.57 -10.45
CA ARG A 43 5.34 15.57 -10.30
C ARG A 43 5.10 14.39 -11.24
N GLU A 44 6.17 13.76 -11.72
CA GLU A 44 6.03 12.55 -12.57
C GLU A 44 5.52 11.34 -11.79
N MET A 45 5.80 11.26 -10.48
CA MET A 45 5.41 10.13 -9.65
C MET A 45 5.09 10.57 -8.22
N LEU A 46 3.97 10.07 -7.69
CA LEU A 46 3.58 10.25 -6.30
C LEU A 46 3.56 8.90 -5.59
N ILE A 47 4.30 8.79 -4.49
CA ILE A 47 4.27 7.63 -3.61
C ILE A 47 3.40 7.99 -2.40
N VAL A 48 2.16 7.50 -2.41
CA VAL A 48 1.19 7.75 -1.33
C VAL A 48 1.40 6.75 -0.21
N GLU A 49 1.61 7.24 1.01
CA GLU A 49 1.72 6.41 2.21
C GLU A 49 0.41 5.64 2.46
N GLY A 50 0.48 4.31 2.63
CA GLY A 50 -0.70 3.51 2.96
C GLY A 50 -1.10 3.65 4.44
N GLN A 51 -2.39 3.63 4.74
CA GLN A 51 -2.91 3.57 6.12
C GLN A 51 -3.85 2.39 6.31
N GLY A 52 -3.55 1.51 7.27
CA GLY A 52 -4.40 0.37 7.60
C GLY A 52 -4.54 -0.65 6.47
N THR A 53 -5.71 -1.30 6.40
CA THR A 53 -6.11 -2.16 5.29
C THR A 53 -7.63 -2.21 5.19
N ILE A 54 -8.17 -2.35 3.96
CA ILE A 54 -9.62 -2.38 3.69
C ILE A 54 -10.36 -3.54 4.37
N VAL A 55 -9.63 -4.56 4.83
CA VAL A 55 -10.17 -5.73 5.54
C VAL A 55 -10.02 -5.63 7.07
N HIS A 56 -9.49 -4.52 7.60
CA HIS A 56 -9.36 -4.33 9.05
C HIS A 56 -10.68 -3.81 9.65
N PRO A 57 -11.29 -4.48 10.65
CA PRO A 57 -12.62 -4.12 11.14
C PRO A 57 -12.70 -2.73 11.78
N MET A 58 -11.59 -2.23 12.34
CA MET A 58 -11.54 -0.92 13.00
C MET A 58 -11.04 0.22 12.12
N TYR A 59 -10.35 -0.07 11.02
CA TYR A 59 -9.57 0.94 10.27
C TYR A 59 -9.88 0.96 8.77
N SER A 60 -10.72 0.04 8.28
CA SER A 60 -11.04 -0.08 6.85
C SER A 60 -11.63 1.19 6.24
N GLY A 61 -12.40 1.96 7.01
CA GLY A 61 -12.97 3.23 6.55
C GLY A 61 -11.90 4.24 6.13
N VAL A 62 -10.79 4.31 6.88
CA VAL A 62 -9.65 5.20 6.55
C VAL A 62 -8.95 4.70 5.29
N SER A 63 -8.67 3.39 5.21
CA SER A 63 -8.02 2.78 4.04
C SER A 63 -8.83 2.94 2.76
N LEU A 64 -10.15 2.79 2.84
CA LEU A 64 -11.04 2.94 1.71
C LEU A 64 -11.11 4.39 1.24
N GLY A 65 -11.27 5.33 2.18
CA GLY A 65 -11.27 6.77 1.85
C GLY A 65 -9.95 7.22 1.22
N LEU A 66 -8.81 6.71 1.73
CA LEU A 66 -7.49 6.94 1.14
C LEU A 66 -7.43 6.40 -0.29
N LEU A 67 -7.78 5.13 -0.50
CA LEU A 67 -7.70 4.48 -1.80
C LEU A 67 -8.55 5.21 -2.85
N HIS A 68 -9.77 5.61 -2.48
CA HIS A 68 -10.69 6.31 -3.36
C HIS A 68 -10.27 7.75 -3.64
N GLY A 69 -9.73 8.46 -2.65
CA GLY A 69 -9.23 9.83 -2.85
C GLY A 69 -7.91 9.89 -3.62
N ALA A 70 -7.05 8.87 -3.48
CA ALA A 70 -5.79 8.80 -4.20
C ALA A 70 -5.95 8.34 -5.65
N ALA A 71 -6.97 7.53 -5.95
CA ALA A 71 -7.25 6.94 -7.26
C ALA A 71 -5.97 6.43 -7.99
N PRO A 72 -5.15 5.57 -7.35
CA PRO A 72 -3.81 5.27 -7.83
C PRO A 72 -3.83 4.41 -9.10
N GLN A 73 -2.83 4.59 -9.97
CA GLN A 73 -2.64 3.72 -11.14
C GLN A 73 -2.16 2.32 -10.74
N ALA A 74 -1.33 2.25 -9.70
CA ALA A 74 -0.70 1.02 -9.23
C ALA A 74 -0.69 0.93 -7.70
N LEU A 75 -0.72 -0.29 -7.19
CA LEU A 75 -0.65 -0.60 -5.76
C LEU A 75 0.51 -1.57 -5.48
N VAL A 76 1.14 -1.38 -4.31
CA VAL A 76 2.08 -2.33 -3.73
C VAL A 76 1.43 -2.92 -2.48
N LEU A 77 1.20 -4.23 -2.48
CA LEU A 77 0.60 -4.90 -1.33
C LEU A 77 1.66 -5.15 -0.26
N CYS A 78 1.48 -4.60 0.93
CA CYS A 78 2.37 -4.84 2.06
C CYS A 78 1.84 -5.95 2.96
N HIS A 79 2.68 -6.93 3.31
CA HIS A 79 2.28 -8.05 4.17
C HIS A 79 3.42 -8.51 5.10
N GLN A 80 3.07 -9.02 6.29
CA GLN A 80 4.04 -9.63 7.21
C GLN A 80 3.88 -11.16 7.18
N PRO A 81 4.86 -11.92 6.66
CA PRO A 81 4.77 -13.38 6.60
C PRO A 81 4.44 -14.03 7.94
N GLY A 82 3.57 -15.05 7.90
CA GLY A 82 3.14 -15.80 9.08
C GLY A 82 2.10 -15.09 9.96
N ARG A 83 1.58 -13.94 9.54
CA ARG A 83 0.47 -13.26 10.23
C ARG A 83 -0.87 -13.77 9.69
N ASP A 84 -1.59 -14.51 10.53
CA ASP A 84 -2.90 -15.06 10.15
C ASP A 84 -4.09 -14.21 10.60
N LEU A 85 -3.89 -13.33 11.58
CA LEU A 85 -4.93 -12.51 12.19
C LEU A 85 -4.62 -11.01 12.09
N MET A 86 -5.69 -10.24 11.89
CA MET A 86 -5.66 -8.79 12.01
C MET A 86 -5.18 -8.38 13.41
N ARG A 87 -4.41 -7.30 13.46
CA ARG A 87 -3.90 -6.78 14.73
C ARG A 87 -5.08 -6.39 15.62
N ASN A 88 -5.10 -6.90 16.84
CA ASN A 88 -6.14 -6.59 17.84
C ASN A 88 -7.57 -6.96 17.39
N ALA A 89 -7.73 -7.91 16.46
CA ALA A 89 -9.06 -8.37 16.04
C ALA A 89 -9.04 -9.87 15.68
N PRO A 90 -10.10 -10.63 16.00
CA PRO A 90 -10.22 -12.06 15.67
C PRO A 90 -10.68 -12.25 14.20
N VAL A 91 -10.12 -11.48 13.27
CA VAL A 91 -10.42 -11.53 11.83
C VAL A 91 -9.23 -12.14 11.10
N ARG A 92 -9.47 -13.18 10.30
CA ARG A 92 -8.42 -13.80 9.49
C ARG A 92 -8.01 -12.89 8.35
N ILE A 93 -6.71 -12.87 8.07
CA ILE A 93 -6.19 -12.22 6.87
C ILE A 93 -6.57 -13.10 5.66
N PRO A 94 -7.22 -12.54 4.62
CA PRO A 94 -7.50 -13.29 3.39
C PRO A 94 -6.22 -13.74 2.67
N SER A 95 -6.38 -14.62 1.69
CA SER A 95 -5.26 -15.01 0.83
C SER A 95 -4.71 -13.81 0.05
N TYR A 96 -3.48 -13.91 -0.49
CA TYR A 96 -2.96 -12.87 -1.37
C TYR A 96 -3.84 -12.64 -2.58
N ALA A 97 -4.35 -13.72 -3.19
CA ALA A 97 -5.26 -13.64 -4.33
C ALA A 97 -6.54 -12.87 -3.98
N ASP A 98 -7.14 -13.14 -2.82
CA ASP A 98 -8.33 -12.41 -2.37
C ASP A 98 -8.02 -10.94 -2.07
N LEU A 99 -6.89 -10.65 -1.41
CA LEU A 99 -6.46 -9.29 -1.12
C LEU A 99 -6.23 -8.50 -2.42
N ILE A 100 -5.53 -9.07 -3.38
CA ILE A 100 -5.29 -8.45 -4.70
C ILE A 100 -6.63 -8.14 -5.37
N HIS A 101 -7.48 -9.16 -5.52
CA HIS A 101 -8.78 -9.02 -6.15
C HIS A 101 -9.65 -7.94 -5.46
N LEU A 102 -9.70 -7.92 -4.12
CA LEU A 102 -10.49 -6.94 -3.38
C LEU A 102 -10.01 -5.50 -3.61
N HIS A 103 -8.69 -5.25 -3.64
CA HIS A 103 -8.16 -3.91 -3.86
C HIS A 103 -8.39 -3.43 -5.29
N GLU A 104 -8.23 -4.32 -6.29
CA GLU A 104 -8.47 -3.96 -7.69
C GLU A 104 -9.96 -3.70 -7.96
N GLU A 105 -10.84 -4.59 -7.48
CA GLU A 105 -12.29 -4.46 -7.68
C GLU A 105 -12.89 -3.23 -7.01
N ILE A 106 -12.44 -2.87 -5.80
CA ILE A 106 -12.99 -1.71 -5.08
C ILE A 106 -12.51 -0.37 -5.67
N SER A 107 -11.36 -0.36 -6.36
CA SER A 107 -10.84 0.81 -7.06
C SER A 107 -11.44 0.99 -8.45
N ARG A 108 -11.76 -0.12 -9.13
CA ARG A 108 -12.18 -0.16 -10.54
C ARG A 108 -13.28 0.85 -10.94
N PRO A 109 -14.31 1.14 -10.12
CA PRO A 109 -15.33 2.12 -10.50
C PRO A 109 -14.81 3.56 -10.61
N LEU A 110 -13.70 3.88 -9.95
CA LEU A 110 -13.09 5.22 -9.94
C LEU A 110 -11.94 5.32 -10.93
N PHE A 111 -11.02 4.36 -10.88
CA PHE A 111 -9.87 4.30 -11.77
C PHE A 111 -9.39 2.85 -11.92
N PRO A 112 -8.96 2.40 -13.12
CA PRO A 112 -8.33 1.09 -13.28
C PRO A 112 -7.01 1.03 -12.50
N THR A 113 -7.02 0.35 -11.36
CA THR A 113 -5.87 0.16 -10.48
C THR A 113 -5.44 -1.31 -10.49
N GLN A 114 -4.13 -1.56 -10.48
CA GLN A 114 -3.58 -2.92 -10.40
C GLN A 114 -2.61 -3.07 -9.22
N VAL A 115 -2.62 -4.24 -8.58
CA VAL A 115 -1.56 -4.60 -7.63
C VAL A 115 -0.38 -5.15 -8.42
N ILE A 116 0.72 -4.40 -8.45
CA ILE A 116 1.85 -4.68 -9.33
C ILE A 116 3.00 -5.40 -8.64
N ALA A 117 3.05 -5.37 -7.31
CA ALA A 117 4.11 -5.98 -6.53
C ALA A 117 3.68 -6.19 -5.06
N ILE A 118 4.46 -7.00 -4.35
CA ILE A 118 4.26 -7.26 -2.92
C ILE A 118 5.55 -6.91 -2.16
N SER A 119 5.41 -6.08 -1.12
CA SER A 119 6.49 -5.80 -0.17
C SER A 119 6.26 -6.59 1.12
N LEU A 120 7.10 -7.59 1.37
CA LEU A 120 7.07 -8.35 2.61
C LEU A 120 7.83 -7.61 3.71
N ASN A 121 7.26 -7.63 4.90
CA ASN A 121 7.94 -7.24 6.13
C ASN A 121 8.45 -8.50 6.82
N CYS A 122 9.67 -8.91 6.51
CA CYS A 122 10.31 -10.08 7.10
C CYS A 122 11.07 -9.73 8.39
N SER A 123 10.67 -8.66 9.09
CA SER A 123 11.27 -8.29 10.37
C SER A 123 11.17 -9.44 11.38
N GLY A 124 12.26 -9.69 12.11
CA GLY A 124 12.40 -10.83 13.02
C GLY A 124 12.74 -12.17 12.36
N MET A 125 12.72 -12.28 11.03
CA MET A 125 13.13 -13.49 10.32
C MET A 125 14.64 -13.52 10.02
N THR A 126 15.19 -14.72 9.93
CA THR A 126 16.55 -14.95 9.40
C THR A 126 16.61 -14.56 7.92
N MET A 127 17.82 -14.29 7.41
CA MET A 127 17.99 -13.97 5.98
C MET A 127 17.53 -15.10 5.07
N GLU A 128 17.76 -16.35 5.46
CA GLU A 128 17.29 -17.53 4.71
C GLU A 128 15.77 -17.65 4.76
N GLY A 129 15.15 -17.49 5.94
CA GLY A 129 13.70 -17.54 6.08
C GLY A 129 13.02 -16.43 5.29
N ALA A 130 13.55 -15.21 5.33
CA ALA A 130 13.04 -14.07 4.57
C ALA A 130 13.12 -14.34 3.05
N ARG A 131 14.23 -14.92 2.56
CA ARG A 131 14.38 -15.30 1.15
C ARG A 131 13.36 -16.35 0.73
N ARG A 132 13.16 -17.37 1.58
CA ARG A 132 12.18 -18.43 1.35
C ARG A 132 10.76 -17.86 1.23
N SER A 133 10.35 -16.99 2.17
CA SER A 133 9.02 -16.36 2.10
C SER A 133 8.85 -15.47 0.87
N VAL A 134 9.89 -14.74 0.46
CA VAL A 134 9.86 -13.98 -0.80
C VAL A 134 9.64 -14.90 -2.00
N ASP A 135 10.36 -16.02 -2.09
CA ASP A 135 10.23 -16.95 -3.20
C ASP A 135 8.88 -17.70 -3.21
N GLU A 136 8.36 -18.09 -2.03
CA GLU A 136 7.05 -18.73 -1.87
C GLU A 136 5.92 -17.79 -2.34
N VAL A 137 5.90 -16.54 -1.85
CA VAL A 137 4.85 -15.58 -2.22
C VAL A 137 4.97 -15.17 -3.69
N ARG A 138 6.19 -15.08 -4.23
CA ARG A 138 6.42 -14.85 -5.66
C ARG A 138 5.84 -15.97 -6.52
N GLN A 139 6.03 -17.23 -6.11
CA GLN A 139 5.47 -18.38 -6.81
C GLN A 139 3.94 -18.44 -6.69
N GLU A 140 3.39 -18.12 -5.53
CA GLU A 140 1.94 -18.13 -5.29
C GLU A 140 1.22 -17.07 -6.13
N THR A 141 1.77 -15.86 -6.20
CA THR A 141 1.08 -14.69 -6.76
C THR A 141 1.48 -14.37 -8.20
N GLY A 142 2.64 -14.84 -8.65
CA GLY A 142 3.21 -14.46 -9.94
C GLY A 142 3.68 -13.00 -10.03
N LEU A 143 3.61 -12.25 -8.93
CA LEU A 143 4.01 -10.84 -8.88
C LEU A 143 5.48 -10.69 -8.44
N PRO A 144 6.14 -9.57 -8.77
CA PRO A 144 7.36 -9.13 -8.10
C PRO A 144 7.18 -9.08 -6.58
N VAL A 145 8.12 -9.70 -5.85
CA VAL A 145 8.11 -9.74 -4.39
C VAL A 145 9.51 -9.47 -3.86
N THR A 146 9.60 -8.61 -2.84
CA THR A 146 10.83 -8.33 -2.09
C THR A 146 10.49 -7.93 -0.64
N ASP A 147 11.50 -7.91 0.22
CA ASP A 147 11.46 -7.11 1.45
C ASP A 147 12.32 -5.87 1.17
N CYS A 148 11.68 -4.72 1.01
CA CYS A 148 12.33 -3.45 0.67
C CYS A 148 13.45 -3.05 1.64
N ILE A 149 13.36 -3.46 2.90
CA ILE A 149 14.33 -3.11 3.95
C ILE A 149 15.52 -4.07 3.93
N LYS A 150 15.28 -5.37 3.73
CA LYS A 150 16.35 -6.39 3.75
C LYS A 150 17.07 -6.56 2.42
N PHE A 151 16.34 -6.43 1.30
CA PHE A 151 16.83 -6.81 -0.02
C PHE A 151 16.78 -5.67 -1.04
N GLY A 152 16.24 -4.51 -0.68
CA GLY A 152 16.04 -3.38 -1.57
C GLY A 152 14.73 -3.46 -2.35
N CYS A 153 14.40 -2.35 -3.02
CA CYS A 153 13.11 -2.15 -3.69
C CYS A 153 13.18 -2.32 -5.22
N ASP A 154 14.32 -2.73 -5.78
CA ASP A 154 14.52 -2.82 -7.24
C ASP A 154 13.39 -3.58 -7.95
N PRO A 155 12.90 -4.75 -7.47
CA PRO A 155 11.80 -5.46 -8.13
C PRO A 155 10.48 -4.66 -8.18
N ILE A 156 10.26 -3.77 -7.22
CA ILE A 156 9.07 -2.91 -7.17
C ILE A 156 9.25 -1.71 -8.09
N ILE A 157 10.45 -1.11 -8.11
CA ILE A 157 10.77 0.01 -9.00
C ILE A 157 10.66 -0.42 -10.47
N GLU A 158 11.18 -1.59 -10.82
CA GLU A 158 11.04 -2.16 -12.17
C GLU A 158 9.57 -2.38 -12.55
N ALA A 159 8.73 -2.82 -11.61
CA ALA A 159 7.29 -3.00 -11.83
C ALA A 159 6.54 -1.67 -12.04
N LEU A 160 7.09 -0.55 -11.57
CA LEU A 160 6.51 0.79 -11.72
C LEU A 160 6.85 1.45 -13.07
N GLU A 161 7.87 0.97 -13.80
CA GLU A 161 8.29 1.60 -15.07
C GLU A 161 7.17 1.79 -16.10
N PRO A 162 6.20 0.87 -16.30
CA PRO A 162 5.08 1.08 -17.21
C PRO A 162 4.14 2.24 -16.82
N PHE A 163 4.23 2.73 -15.58
CA PHE A 163 3.39 3.80 -15.03
C PHE A 163 4.11 5.16 -15.01
N ARG A 164 5.39 5.20 -15.39
CA ARG A 164 6.13 6.47 -15.54
C ARG A 164 5.64 7.15 -16.82
N THR A 165 5.28 8.43 -16.70
CA THR A 165 4.87 9.27 -17.82
C THR A 165 6.02 10.11 -18.35
#